data_AF-A0A712HJJ5-F1
#
_entry.id   AF-A0A712HJJ5-F1
#
_cell.length_a   1.000
_cell.length_b   1.000
_cell.length_c   1.000
_cell.angle_alpha   90.00
_cell.angle_beta   90.00
_cell.angle_gamma   90.00
#
_symmetry.space_group_name_H-M   'P 1'
#
loop_
_entity.id
_entity.type
_entity.pdbx_description
1 polymer ?
#
loop_
_entity_poly.entity_id
_entity_poly.type
_entity_poly.pdbx_seq_one_letter_code
_entity_poly.pdbx_strand_id
1 'polypeptide(L)'
;MNVGCFMTQPISVIARSLVRERQRTGLSLAEIARRAGIAKSTLSQLEAGNGNPSLETLWSLCVALDIPFARLLEPQVQKTQVIRRGEGTKVVAEQAH
;
A
#
# COMPACT_ATOMS: atom_id res chain seq x y z
N MET A 1 -2.53 6.11 -27.43
CA MET A 1 -3.60 5.21 -26.94
C MET A 1 -2.93 4.15 -26.08
N ASN A 2 -2.94 4.31 -24.74
CA ASN A 2 -2.33 3.33 -23.83
C ASN A 2 -3.43 2.38 -23.33
N VAL A 3 -3.65 1.30 -24.07
CA VAL A 3 -4.45 0.16 -23.62
C VAL A 3 -3.58 -0.68 -22.69
N GLY A 4 -3.64 -0.37 -21.39
CA GLY A 4 -2.90 -1.07 -20.33
C GLY A 4 -3.84 -1.72 -19.33
N CYS A 5 -4.43 -2.84 -19.75
CA CYS A 5 -4.97 -3.96 -18.95
C CYS A 5 -5.28 -3.73 -17.45
N PHE A 6 -6.56 -3.86 -17.09
CA PHE A 6 -7.14 -3.92 -15.72
C PHE A 6 -6.73 -5.16 -14.90
N MET A 7 -5.55 -5.74 -15.13
CA MET A 7 -4.98 -6.78 -14.28
C MET A 7 -4.09 -6.08 -13.24
N THR A 8 -4.42 -6.23 -11.97
CA THR A 8 -3.68 -5.64 -10.83
C THR A 8 -2.19 -5.84 -11.01
N GLN A 9 -1.46 -4.77 -11.37
CA GLN A 9 -0.03 -4.87 -11.55
C GLN A 9 0.61 -5.23 -10.19
N PRO A 10 1.62 -6.11 -10.13
CA PRO A 10 2.27 -6.51 -8.87
C PRO A 10 2.73 -5.31 -8.02
N ILE A 11 3.15 -4.23 -8.69
CA ILE A 11 3.54 -2.97 -8.03
C ILE A 11 2.40 -2.32 -7.23
N SER A 12 1.14 -2.51 -7.64
CA SER A 12 -0.02 -1.97 -6.92
C SER A 12 -0.26 -2.64 -5.57
N VAL A 13 0.11 -3.92 -5.41
CA VAL A 13 0.05 -4.64 -4.12
C VAL A 13 1.11 -4.08 -3.19
N ILE A 14 2.35 -4.00 -3.68
CA ILE A 14 3.50 -3.46 -2.94
C ILE A 14 3.23 -2.02 -2.51
N ALA A 15 2.71 -1.18 -3.41
CA ALA A 15 2.37 0.21 -3.13
C ALA A 15 1.42 0.35 -1.94
N ARG A 16 0.33 -0.44 -1.92
CA ARG A 16 -0.65 -0.42 -0.82
C ARG A 16 -0.04 -0.89 0.50
N SER A 17 0.82 -1.90 0.45
CA SER A 17 1.53 -2.39 1.63
C SER A 17 2.50 -1.35 2.18
N LEU A 18 3.25 -0.65 1.32
CA LEU A 18 4.15 0.45 1.72
C LEU A 18 3.40 1.58 2.43
N VAL A 19 2.29 2.05 1.83
CA VAL A 19 1.48 3.13 2.43
C VAL A 19 0.98 2.74 3.81
N ARG A 20 0.48 1.50 3.97
CA ARG A 20 0.01 0.98 5.26
C ARG A 20 1.12 0.92 6.29
N GLU A 21 2.24 0.29 5.96
CA GLU A 21 3.32 0.08 6.93
C GLU A 21 3.99 1.40 7.29
N ARG A 22 4.06 2.35 6.36
CA ARG A 22 4.44 3.73 6.67
C ARG A 22 3.47 4.38 7.65
N GLN A 23 2.16 4.27 7.41
CA GLN A 23 1.17 4.82 8.34
C GLN A 23 1.25 4.17 9.73
N ARG A 24 1.50 2.86 9.80
CA ARG A 24 1.67 2.12 11.06
C ARG A 24 2.90 2.58 11.84
N THR A 25 4.01 2.84 11.17
CA THR A 25 5.26 3.28 11.82
C THR A 25 5.25 4.75 12.23
N GLY A 26 4.34 5.57 11.69
CA GLY A 26 4.28 7.01 11.94
C GLY A 26 5.47 7.79 11.35
N LEU A 27 6.31 7.14 10.56
CA LEU A 27 7.49 7.76 9.95
C LEU A 27 7.12 8.56 8.71
N SER A 28 7.85 9.65 8.49
CA SER A 28 7.72 10.42 7.26
C SER A 28 8.29 9.64 6.07
N LEU A 29 7.80 9.94 4.87
CA LEU A 29 8.30 9.34 3.63
C LEU A 29 9.80 9.64 3.43
N ALA A 30 10.27 10.82 3.84
CA ALA A 30 11.69 11.16 3.79
C ALA A 30 12.53 10.29 4.75
N GLU A 31 12.02 10.00 5.94
CA GLU A 31 12.74 9.19 6.93
C GLU A 31 12.84 7.73 6.51
N ILE A 32 11.79 7.14 5.93
CA ILE A 32 11.85 5.78 5.39
C ILE A 32 12.79 5.73 4.18
N ALA A 33 12.72 6.70 3.26
CA ALA A 33 13.61 6.76 2.12
C ALA A 33 15.09 6.83 2.56
N ARG A 34 15.38 7.64 3.58
CA ARG A 34 16.72 7.74 4.19
C ARG A 34 17.18 6.41 4.77
N ARG A 35 16.32 5.71 5.53
CA ARG A 35 16.62 4.40 6.13
C ARG A 35 16.81 3.30 5.08
N ALA A 36 16.04 3.35 4.00
CA ALA A 36 16.11 2.40 2.88
C ALA A 36 17.23 2.73 1.87
N GLY A 37 17.93 3.86 2.03
CA GLY A 37 19.00 4.27 1.12
C GLY A 37 18.54 4.65 -0.29
N ILE A 38 17.28 5.08 -0.45
CA ILE A 38 16.70 5.46 -1.75
C ILE A 38 16.27 6.92 -1.77
N ALA A 39 16.08 7.48 -2.98
CA ALA A 39 15.55 8.83 -3.11
C ALA A 39 14.09 8.91 -2.65
N LYS A 40 13.72 10.03 -2.01
CA LYS A 40 12.34 10.33 -1.61
C LYS A 40 11.36 10.25 -2.78
N SER A 41 11.78 10.73 -3.96
CA SER A 41 11.00 10.67 -5.20
C SER A 41 10.73 9.22 -5.63
N THR A 42 11.72 8.33 -5.51
CA THR A 42 11.56 6.90 -5.80
C THR A 42 10.53 6.27 -4.87
N LEU A 43 10.64 6.49 -3.56
CA LEU A 43 9.63 5.97 -2.61
C LEU A 43 8.23 6.52 -2.90
N SER A 44 8.13 7.81 -3.25
CA SER A 44 6.85 8.43 -3.63
C SER A 44 6.25 7.81 -4.90
N GLN A 45 7.07 7.47 -5.89
CA GLN A 45 6.61 6.78 -7.10
C GLN A 45 6.15 5.35 -6.78
N LEU A 46 6.89 4.64 -5.93
CA LEU A 46 6.53 3.30 -5.48
C LEU A 46 5.21 3.28 -4.71
N GLU A 47 4.97 4.24 -3.79
CA GLU A 47 3.68 4.38 -3.10
C GLU A 47 2.52 4.73 -4.07
N ALA A 48 2.81 5.41 -5.18
CA ALA A 48 1.84 5.69 -6.24
C ALA A 48 1.60 4.49 -7.18
N GLY A 49 2.28 3.35 -6.95
CA GLY A 49 2.19 2.18 -7.83
C GLY A 49 2.92 2.35 -9.15
N ASN A 50 3.88 3.27 -9.22
CA ASN A 50 4.67 3.53 -10.41
C ASN A 50 6.13 3.11 -10.23
N GLY A 51 6.74 2.63 -11.31
CA GLY A 51 8.13 2.20 -11.35
C GLY A 51 8.32 0.68 -11.25
N ASN A 52 9.57 0.27 -11.43
CA ASN A 52 10.00 -1.12 -11.39
C ASN A 52 11.10 -1.27 -10.33
N PRO A 53 10.73 -1.49 -9.05
CA PRO A 53 11.72 -1.64 -7.98
C PRO A 53 12.53 -2.92 -8.17
N SER A 54 13.84 -2.85 -7.90
CA SER A 54 14.67 -4.04 -7.77
C SER A 54 14.32 -4.81 -6.50
N LEU A 55 14.64 -6.11 -6.45
CA LEU A 55 14.50 -6.91 -5.22
C LEU A 55 15.26 -6.29 -4.05
N GLU A 56 16.45 -5.73 -4.31
CA GLU A 56 17.24 -4.99 -3.33
C GLU A 56 16.49 -3.79 -2.77
N THR A 57 15.82 -3.00 -3.61
CA THR A 57 15.01 -1.86 -3.17
C THR A 57 13.88 -2.31 -2.25
N LEU A 58 13.18 -3.39 -2.61
CA LEU A 58 12.11 -3.95 -1.80
C LEU A 58 12.63 -4.46 -0.45
N TRP A 59 13.80 -5.11 -0.45
CA TRP A 59 14.44 -5.59 0.76
C TRP A 59 14.84 -4.44 1.69
N SER A 60 15.48 -3.39 1.17
CA SER A 60 15.84 -2.21 1.94
C SER A 60 14.62 -1.51 2.55
N LEU A 61 13.49 -1.50 1.85
CA LEU A 61 12.24 -0.98 2.39
C LEU A 61 11.67 -1.86 3.52
N CYS A 62 11.76 -3.19 3.40
CA CYS A 62 11.35 -4.11 4.47
C CYS A 62 12.18 -3.88 5.74
N VAL A 63 13.50 -3.74 5.59
CA VAL A 63 14.41 -3.45 6.71
C VAL A 63 14.09 -2.08 7.32
N ALA A 64 13.87 -1.05 6.49
CA ALA A 64 13.55 0.30 6.97
C ALA A 64 12.22 0.39 7.74
N LEU A 65 11.24 -0.44 7.36
CA LEU A 65 9.90 -0.52 7.96
C LEU A 65 9.81 -1.55 9.12
N ASP A 66 10.87 -2.32 9.35
CA ASP A 66 10.91 -3.42 10.31
C ASP A 66 9.77 -4.43 10.08
N ILE A 67 9.66 -4.93 8.84
CA ILE A 67 8.64 -5.90 8.43
C ILE A 67 9.25 -7.09 7.69
N PRO A 68 8.63 -8.28 7.78
CA PRO A 68 8.98 -9.40 6.92
C PRO A 68 8.63 -9.13 5.45
N PHE A 69 9.46 -9.63 4.52
CA PHE A 69 9.22 -9.50 3.07
C PHE A 69 7.84 -10.03 2.63
N ALA A 70 7.38 -11.13 3.25
CA ALA A 70 6.05 -11.68 2.99
C ALA A 70 4.92 -10.67 3.30
N ARG A 71 5.07 -9.83 4.34
CA ARG A 71 4.09 -8.79 4.70
C ARG A 71 4.03 -7.70 3.63
N LEU A 72 5.14 -7.37 2.98
CA LEU A 72 5.16 -6.40 1.88
C LEU A 72 4.35 -6.89 0.67
N LEU A 73 4.35 -8.20 0.41
CA LEU A 73 3.66 -8.84 -0.71
C LEU A 73 2.22 -9.24 -0.40
N GLU A 74 1.77 -9.12 0.85
CA GLU A 74 0.47 -9.62 1.28
C GLU A 74 -0.68 -8.80 0.66
N PRO A 75 -1.51 -9.39 -0.22
CA PRO A 75 -2.66 -8.71 -0.78
C PRO A 75 -3.70 -8.44 0.31
N GLN A 76 -4.36 -7.30 0.22
CA GLN A 76 -5.45 -6.98 1.13
C GLN A 76 -6.68 -7.81 0.82
N VAL A 77 -6.83 -8.91 1.55
CA VAL A 77 -8.12 -9.58 1.74
C VAL A 77 -8.97 -8.69 2.63
N GLN A 78 -9.97 -8.04 2.04
CA GLN A 78 -11.04 -7.38 2.78
C GLN A 78 -11.60 -8.41 3.78
N LYS A 79 -11.42 -8.18 5.08
CA LYS A 79 -12.04 -9.05 6.09
C LYS A 79 -13.54 -8.96 5.89
N THR A 80 -14.18 -10.08 5.54
CA THR A 80 -15.63 -10.18 5.46
C THR A 80 -16.21 -9.82 6.82
N GLN A 81 -16.82 -8.64 6.91
CA GLN A 81 -17.46 -8.19 8.13
C GLN A 81 -18.88 -8.76 8.15
N VAL A 82 -19.11 -9.76 9.01
CA VAL A 82 -20.45 -10.31 9.24
C VAL A 82 -21.25 -9.29 10.05
N ILE A 83 -22.10 -8.53 9.37
CA ILE A 83 -23.06 -7.64 10.03
C ILE A 83 -24.28 -8.50 10.40
N ARG A 84 -24.52 -8.66 11.70
CA ARG A 84 -25.72 -9.35 12.19
C ARG A 84 -26.95 -8.50 11.90
N ARG A 85 -28.08 -9.17 11.65
CA ARG A 85 -29.37 -8.51 11.41
C ARG A 85 -29.70 -7.59 12.60
N GLY A 86 -29.61 -6.27 12.38
CA GLY A 86 -29.90 -5.25 13.38
C GLY A 86 -28.71 -4.41 13.86
N GLU A 87 -27.46 -4.75 13.49
CA GLU A 87 -26.23 -4.08 13.98
C GLU A 87 -25.43 -3.34 12.88
N GLY A 88 -26.00 -3.21 11.68
CA GLY A 88 -25.35 -2.45 10.60
C GLY A 88 -25.36 -0.94 10.89
N THR A 89 -24.21 -0.29 10.69
CA THR A 89 -24.14 1.19 10.64
C THR A 89 -25.22 1.71 9.70
N LYS A 90 -26.12 2.58 10.19
CA LYS A 90 -27.10 3.25 9.34
C LYS A 90 -26.35 4.10 8.33
N VAL A 91 -26.21 3.59 7.11
CA VAL A 91 -25.86 4.42 5.96
C VAL A 91 -27.06 5.30 5.69
N VAL A 92 -26.94 6.59 5.97
CA VAL A 92 -27.89 7.58 5.45
C VAL A 92 -27.65 7.65 3.94
N ALA A 93 -28.65 7.27 3.16
CA ALA A 93 -28.66 7.55 1.74
C ALA A 93 -28.85 9.06 1.59
N GLU A 94 -27.75 9.81 1.57
CA GLU A 94 -27.81 11.24 1.33
C GLU A 94 -27.94 11.49 -0.17
N GLN A 95 -29.21 11.65 -0.54
CA GLN A 95 -29.78 12.45 -1.62
C GLN A 95 -29.92 11.88 -3.04
N ALA A 96 -31.21 11.78 -3.38
CA ALA A 96 -31.83 11.69 -4.68
C ALA A 96 -31.42 12.78 -5.68
N HIS A 97 -31.39 12.40 -6.95
CA HIS A 97 -32.06 13.15 -8.02
C HIS A 97 -32.66 12.16 -9.02
#